data_AF-A0A1C6R7A6-F1
#
_entry.id   AF-A0A1C6R7A6-F1
#
_cell.length_a   1.000
_cell.length_b   1.000
_cell.length_c   1.000
_cell.angle_alpha   90.00
_cell.angle_beta   90.00
_cell.angle_gamma   90.00
#
_symmetry.space_group_name_H-M   'P 1'
#
loop_
_entity.id
_entity.type
_entity.pdbx_description
1 polymer ?
#
loop_
_entity_poly.entity_id
_entity_poly.type
_entity_poly.pdbx_seq_one_letter_code
_entity_poly.pdbx_strand_id
1 'polypeptide(L)'
;MREAFEASGDTPAAVPNLLEQLCEVLRPHVRHELASFSSGKDLERVMDGIMSPRLGFEAIPSWGARRDGDRIDDADGALGVQGWPTWSGALLISDPSVKVVLGEELYAAVRLLQVYLGSPWAPVAATAQAFGRHLENRISVLNRQVKQAKTTHTASLEQLQREISDIDRTLASLPVVADPDQIRLLVDDLQRTAAAYARANDAWLQSSQAYGETSRLLESAEADVAALLEAAHTRRFWHALKPTCCPRCETDVLPERWAAEKTGRCSLCDSDLELQADQEPETAPLSQEEPRCLLTDNSELDLDSLDDLSQARLAVLQLTDAVKSQANDMDSAKTERDVNHAALSAARSALAEIDTSVAEQRRLLELSRAQLAGQLNERSGARVSEFSDQVTALTRRLKIVQAAETASVTRRKDDQDELLAKVNDRLTLIGQHLGVRQLTRAELDGGAHMKITKGGTTTPFSRVNDGERLRLKIAVVAALLRVGLEAGVTRHPGLLILDSIGREEAKPADVASMIKELVQLTKDIPGLQVILTSVLSR
;
A
#
# COMPACT_ATOMS: atom_id res chain seq x y z
N MET A 1 4.18 -32.28 -46.11
CA MET A 1 4.49 -33.35 -47.09
C MET A 1 3.33 -34.34 -47.29
N ARG A 2 2.08 -33.88 -47.22
CA ARG A 2 0.90 -34.71 -47.56
C ARG A 2 0.00 -34.09 -48.64
N GLU A 3 0.35 -32.90 -49.13
CA GLU A 3 -0.46 -32.14 -50.10
C GLU A 3 0.22 -31.99 -51.48
N ALA A 4 1.30 -32.73 -51.76
CA ALA A 4 2.00 -32.67 -53.05
C ALA A 4 1.87 -33.95 -53.90
N PHE A 5 1.00 -34.89 -53.50
CA PHE A 5 0.90 -36.23 -54.14
C PHE A 5 -0.41 -36.50 -54.89
N GLU A 6 -1.35 -35.54 -54.94
CA GLU A 6 -2.69 -35.77 -55.52
C GLU A 6 -2.90 -35.21 -56.95
N ALA A 7 -1.86 -34.74 -57.64
CA ALA A 7 -2.03 -34.01 -58.91
C ALA A 7 -1.47 -34.70 -60.18
N SER A 8 -1.20 -36.01 -60.18
CA SER A 8 -0.83 -36.71 -61.41
C SER A 8 -1.51 -38.08 -61.48
N GLY A 9 -2.60 -38.14 -62.23
CA GLY A 9 -3.24 -39.40 -62.65
C GLY A 9 -2.34 -40.12 -63.65
N ASP A 10 -1.44 -40.94 -63.14
CA ASP A 10 -0.81 -42.03 -63.87
C ASP A 10 -0.33 -43.07 -62.83
N THR A 11 -0.96 -44.24 -62.85
CA THR A 11 -0.56 -45.39 -62.03
C THR A 11 0.67 -46.09 -62.62
N PRO A 12 1.74 -46.29 -61.84
CA PRO A 12 2.56 -47.48 -61.95
C PRO A 12 2.28 -48.38 -60.75
N ALA A 13 1.90 -49.63 -61.08
CA ALA A 13 1.68 -50.70 -60.14
C ALA A 13 2.92 -51.00 -59.28
N ALA A 14 2.63 -51.42 -58.04
CA ALA A 14 3.48 -52.21 -57.15
C ALA A 14 4.74 -51.56 -56.55
N VAL A 15 4.57 -50.57 -55.65
CA VAL A 15 5.33 -50.54 -54.38
C VAL A 15 4.48 -49.96 -53.21
N PRO A 16 3.47 -50.68 -52.70
CA PRO A 16 3.04 -50.49 -51.32
C PRO A 16 3.14 -51.83 -50.61
N ASN A 17 4.35 -52.23 -50.19
CA ASN A 17 4.43 -53.36 -49.28
C ASN A 17 5.69 -53.42 -48.42
N LEU A 18 6.58 -52.41 -48.39
CA LEU A 18 7.72 -52.48 -47.49
C LEU A 18 7.29 -52.30 -46.02
N LEU A 19 6.33 -51.40 -45.78
CA LEU A 19 5.80 -51.13 -44.44
C LEU A 19 4.90 -52.26 -43.96
N GLU A 20 4.08 -52.85 -44.85
CA GLU A 20 3.25 -54.00 -44.52
C GLU A 20 4.08 -55.28 -44.36
N GLN A 21 5.12 -55.50 -45.18
CA GLN A 21 6.08 -56.60 -44.99
C GLN A 21 6.92 -56.41 -43.72
N LEU A 22 7.39 -55.20 -43.41
CA LEU A 22 8.05 -54.91 -42.13
C LEU A 22 7.09 -55.16 -40.97
N CYS A 23 5.83 -54.71 -41.09
CA CYS A 23 4.80 -55.00 -40.10
C CYS A 23 4.52 -56.51 -39.98
N GLU A 24 4.53 -57.27 -41.07
CA GLU A 24 4.31 -58.73 -41.05
C GLU A 24 5.48 -59.50 -40.45
N VAL A 25 6.71 -59.08 -40.74
CA VAL A 25 7.92 -59.64 -40.12
C VAL A 25 7.99 -59.32 -38.63
N LEU A 26 7.48 -58.15 -38.21
CA LEU A 26 7.44 -57.73 -36.81
C LEU A 26 6.20 -58.25 -36.04
N ARG A 27 5.12 -58.64 -36.74
CA ARG A 27 3.83 -59.10 -36.17
C ARG A 27 3.88 -60.33 -35.25
N PRO A 28 4.83 -61.28 -35.31
CA PRO A 28 4.86 -62.39 -34.34
C PRO A 28 5.26 -61.94 -32.93
N HIS A 29 5.75 -60.70 -32.78
CA HIS A 29 6.18 -60.16 -31.48
C HIS A 29 5.01 -59.40 -30.87
N VAL A 30 4.59 -59.84 -29.67
CA VAL A 30 3.48 -59.28 -28.90
C VAL A 30 3.52 -57.75 -28.90
N ARG A 31 2.44 -57.11 -29.39
CA ARG A 31 2.25 -55.66 -29.24
C ARG A 31 2.03 -55.34 -27.77
N HIS A 32 3.09 -54.93 -27.09
CA HIS A 32 2.99 -54.35 -25.76
C HIS A 32 2.91 -52.83 -25.90
N GLU A 33 1.78 -52.24 -25.53
CA GLU A 33 1.71 -50.80 -25.32
C GLU A 33 2.62 -50.45 -24.13
N LEU A 34 3.66 -49.67 -24.38
CA LEU A 34 4.62 -49.26 -23.35
C LEU A 34 4.19 -47.98 -22.63
N ALA A 35 3.63 -47.02 -23.38
CA ALA A 35 3.07 -45.77 -22.89
C ALA A 35 2.34 -45.03 -24.02
N SER A 36 1.50 -44.06 -23.66
CA SER A 36 0.84 -43.13 -24.57
C SER A 36 1.21 -41.67 -24.24
N PHE A 37 1.14 -40.78 -25.23
CA PHE A 37 1.48 -39.35 -25.09
C PHE A 37 0.51 -38.47 -25.88
N SER A 38 0.26 -37.26 -25.38
CA SER A 38 -0.68 -36.29 -25.95
C SER A 38 -0.03 -35.02 -26.53
N SER A 39 1.24 -34.77 -26.22
CA SER A 39 1.99 -33.59 -26.67
C SER A 39 3.46 -33.90 -26.89
N GLY A 40 4.20 -32.99 -27.53
CA GLY A 40 5.65 -33.13 -27.71
C GLY A 40 6.42 -33.22 -26.39
N LYS A 41 6.05 -32.41 -25.37
CA LYS A 41 6.66 -32.50 -24.04
C LYS A 41 6.32 -33.80 -23.31
N ASP A 42 5.12 -34.32 -23.52
CA ASP A 42 4.73 -35.63 -22.96
C ASP A 42 5.50 -36.76 -23.65
N LEU A 43 5.71 -36.66 -24.97
CA LEU A 43 6.55 -37.60 -25.71
C LEU A 43 7.99 -37.59 -25.17
N GLU A 44 8.61 -36.43 -24.98
CA GLU A 44 9.96 -36.32 -24.41
C GLU A 44 10.05 -36.99 -23.03
N ARG A 45 9.09 -36.73 -22.15
CA ARG A 45 9.05 -37.32 -20.80
C ARG A 45 8.85 -38.83 -20.85
N VAL A 46 7.92 -39.31 -21.68
CA VAL A 46 7.65 -40.74 -21.86
C VAL A 46 8.89 -41.46 -22.41
N MET A 47 9.52 -40.88 -23.43
CA MET A 47 10.73 -41.44 -24.02
C MET A 47 11.89 -41.43 -23.04
N ASP A 48 12.03 -40.40 -22.21
CA ASP A 48 13.04 -40.37 -21.15
C ASP A 48 12.84 -41.47 -20.12
N GLY A 49 11.60 -41.68 -19.66
CA GLY A 49 11.28 -42.77 -18.73
C GLY A 49 11.48 -44.17 -19.31
N ILE A 50 11.31 -44.34 -20.62
CA ILE A 50 11.43 -45.63 -21.31
C ILE A 50 12.88 -45.92 -21.73
N MET A 51 13.53 -44.97 -22.40
CA MET A 51 14.79 -45.18 -23.09
C MET A 51 15.99 -44.99 -22.18
N SER A 52 15.99 -43.96 -21.32
CA SER A 52 17.15 -43.64 -20.49
C SER A 52 17.54 -44.80 -19.55
N PRO A 53 16.62 -45.44 -18.81
CA PRO A 53 16.97 -46.60 -17.96
C PRO A 53 17.42 -47.83 -18.76
N ARG A 54 16.81 -48.09 -19.93
CA ARG A 54 17.13 -49.27 -20.76
C ARG A 54 18.49 -49.17 -21.43
N LEU A 55 18.92 -47.96 -21.74
CA LEU A 55 20.20 -47.67 -22.40
C LEU A 55 21.29 -47.28 -21.39
N GLY A 56 20.97 -47.28 -20.08
CA GLY A 56 21.92 -46.96 -19.01
C GLY A 56 22.29 -45.48 -18.92
N PHE A 57 21.47 -44.58 -19.48
CA PHE A 57 21.66 -43.15 -19.31
C PHE A 57 21.09 -42.69 -17.97
N GLU A 58 21.93 -42.02 -17.19
CA GLU A 58 21.52 -41.38 -15.95
C GLU A 58 20.98 -39.97 -16.24
N ALA A 59 20.01 -39.55 -15.44
CA ALA A 59 19.51 -38.18 -15.45
C ALA A 59 20.57 -37.26 -14.81
N ILE A 60 21.18 -36.39 -15.63
CA ILE A 60 22.29 -35.55 -15.18
C ILE A 60 21.77 -34.13 -14.88
N PRO A 61 21.98 -33.61 -13.67
CA PRO A 61 21.64 -32.22 -13.40
C PRO A 61 22.57 -31.31 -14.19
N SER A 62 21.99 -30.27 -14.77
CA SER A 62 22.70 -29.23 -15.51
C SER A 62 22.27 -27.87 -14.99
N TRP A 63 23.21 -26.94 -14.93
CA TRP A 63 22.89 -25.56 -14.60
C TRP A 63 22.67 -24.76 -15.88
N GLY A 64 21.43 -24.30 -16.08
CA GLY A 64 21.08 -23.35 -17.14
C GLY A 64 21.10 -21.94 -16.59
N ALA A 65 22.13 -21.16 -16.93
CA ALA A 65 22.13 -19.72 -16.66
C ALA A 65 21.09 -19.03 -17.55
N ARG A 66 20.28 -18.13 -16.99
CA ARG A 66 19.42 -17.27 -17.80
C ARG A 66 20.26 -16.20 -18.50
N ARG A 67 19.82 -15.78 -19.68
CA ARG A 67 20.41 -14.65 -20.39
C ARG A 67 20.24 -13.39 -19.54
N ASP A 68 21.18 -12.45 -19.66
CA ASP A 68 21.21 -11.24 -18.83
C ASP A 68 19.89 -10.44 -18.84
N GLY A 69 19.14 -10.45 -19.97
CA GLY A 69 17.84 -9.79 -20.09
C GLY A 69 16.64 -10.51 -19.47
N ASP A 70 16.77 -11.80 -19.14
CA ASP A 70 15.70 -12.63 -18.55
C ASP A 70 15.96 -12.94 -17.05
N ARG A 71 16.98 -12.29 -16.46
CA ARG A 71 17.27 -12.43 -15.03
C ARG A 71 16.16 -11.77 -14.23
N ILE A 72 15.54 -12.54 -13.36
CA ILE A 72 14.59 -12.04 -12.36
C ILE A 72 15.40 -11.83 -11.08
N ASP A 73 15.04 -10.82 -10.29
CA ASP A 73 15.74 -10.44 -9.04
C ASP A 73 16.02 -11.63 -8.10
N ASP A 74 15.20 -12.69 -8.18
CA ASP A 74 15.27 -13.87 -7.31
C ASP A 74 16.00 -15.08 -7.90
N ALA A 75 16.34 -15.09 -9.20
CA ALA A 75 17.01 -16.23 -9.84
C ALA A 75 17.74 -15.86 -11.14
N ASP A 76 19.07 -16.04 -11.17
CA ASP A 76 19.86 -15.88 -12.41
C ASP A 76 19.96 -17.19 -13.23
N GLY A 77 19.31 -18.27 -12.79
CA GLY A 77 19.33 -19.56 -13.47
C GLY A 77 18.52 -20.64 -12.76
N ALA A 78 18.49 -21.84 -13.35
CA ALA A 78 17.80 -22.98 -12.78
C ALA A 78 18.62 -24.27 -12.96
N LEU A 79 18.46 -25.18 -12.01
CA LEU A 79 18.84 -26.57 -12.18
C LEU A 79 17.83 -27.22 -13.13
N GLY A 80 18.30 -27.62 -14.30
CA GLY A 80 17.59 -28.49 -15.22
C GLY A 80 18.13 -29.91 -15.14
N VAL A 81 17.42 -30.85 -15.74
CA VAL A 81 17.88 -32.24 -15.92
C VAL A 81 18.02 -32.48 -17.41
N GLN A 82 19.17 -33.00 -17.82
CA GLN A 82 19.35 -33.48 -19.19
C GLN A 82 18.76 -34.89 -19.29
N GLY A 83 17.83 -35.05 -20.23
CA GLY A 83 17.12 -36.30 -20.47
C GLY A 83 17.25 -36.75 -21.93
N TRP A 84 16.34 -37.62 -22.34
CA TRP A 84 16.32 -38.27 -23.65
C TRP A 84 16.59 -37.37 -24.86
N PRO A 85 16.03 -36.14 -24.99
CA PRO A 85 16.30 -35.29 -26.15
C PRO A 85 17.79 -35.03 -26.40
N THR A 86 18.58 -34.86 -25.34
CA THR A 86 20.04 -34.72 -25.41
C THR A 86 20.70 -36.02 -25.86
N TRP A 87 20.26 -37.15 -25.30
CA TRP A 87 20.87 -38.46 -25.56
C TRP A 87 20.52 -39.01 -26.95
N SER A 88 19.29 -38.78 -27.44
CA SER A 88 18.86 -39.24 -28.75
C SER A 88 19.67 -38.59 -29.88
N GLY A 89 19.97 -37.29 -29.76
CA GLY A 89 20.86 -36.60 -30.70
C GLY A 89 22.32 -37.04 -30.59
N ALA A 90 22.74 -37.55 -29.42
CA ALA A 90 24.07 -38.11 -29.24
C ALA A 90 24.25 -39.49 -29.92
N LEU A 91 23.18 -40.29 -29.99
CA LEU A 91 23.18 -41.62 -30.60
C LEU A 91 23.04 -41.63 -32.12
N LEU A 92 22.68 -40.48 -32.67
CA LEU A 92 22.43 -40.28 -34.09
C LEU A 92 23.69 -39.76 -34.79
N ILE A 93 24.11 -40.46 -35.85
CA ILE A 93 25.05 -39.96 -36.84
C ILE A 93 24.23 -39.54 -38.06
N SER A 94 23.68 -38.33 -38.02
CA SER A 94 22.71 -37.79 -38.98
C SER A 94 23.36 -37.04 -40.13
N ASP A 95 24.21 -36.07 -39.79
CA ASP A 95 24.77 -35.11 -40.74
C ASP A 95 26.31 -35.05 -40.62
N PRO A 96 27.06 -35.38 -41.67
CA PRO A 96 28.52 -35.22 -41.67
C PRO A 96 28.97 -33.76 -41.76
N SER A 97 28.10 -32.80 -42.08
CA SER A 97 28.38 -31.36 -41.97
C SER A 97 28.52 -30.91 -40.51
N VAL A 98 27.97 -31.67 -39.56
CA VAL A 98 28.13 -31.45 -38.12
C VAL A 98 29.59 -31.63 -37.72
N LYS A 99 30.16 -30.57 -37.13
CA LYS A 99 31.58 -30.45 -36.76
C LYS A 99 31.91 -31.03 -35.38
N VAL A 100 30.95 -31.66 -34.73
CA VAL A 100 31.10 -32.36 -33.44
C VAL A 100 31.40 -33.84 -33.72
N VAL A 101 32.33 -34.41 -32.94
CA VAL A 101 32.85 -35.77 -33.17
C VAL A 101 31.81 -36.85 -32.88
N LEU A 102 31.01 -36.67 -31.83
CA LEU A 102 29.95 -37.59 -31.41
C LEU A 102 28.64 -36.81 -31.27
N GLY A 103 27.58 -37.25 -31.94
CA GLY A 103 26.28 -36.57 -31.93
C GLY A 103 26.30 -35.18 -32.58
N GLU A 104 25.35 -34.35 -32.16
CA GLU A 104 25.11 -33.00 -32.71
C GLU A 104 25.68 -31.87 -31.84
N GLU A 105 25.70 -32.05 -30.52
CA GLU A 105 26.10 -31.01 -29.56
C GLU A 105 27.36 -31.41 -28.78
N LEU A 106 28.31 -30.48 -28.62
CA LEU A 106 29.61 -30.78 -27.99
C LEU A 106 29.46 -31.25 -26.52
N TYR A 107 28.55 -30.65 -25.75
CA TYR A 107 28.38 -31.07 -24.35
C TYR A 107 27.82 -32.50 -24.27
N ALA A 108 26.90 -32.88 -25.16
CA ALA A 108 26.37 -34.23 -25.25
C ALA A 108 27.45 -35.22 -25.72
N ALA A 109 28.32 -34.80 -26.65
CA ALA A 109 29.48 -35.57 -27.11
C ALA A 109 30.42 -35.96 -25.97
N VAL A 110 30.78 -35.01 -25.10
CA VAL A 110 31.62 -35.24 -23.92
C VAL A 110 31.00 -36.27 -22.98
N ARG A 111 29.68 -36.21 -22.81
CA ARG A 111 28.96 -37.14 -21.93
C ARG A 111 28.83 -38.52 -22.55
N LEU A 112 28.53 -38.60 -23.84
CA LEU A 112 28.48 -39.86 -24.55
C LEU A 112 29.85 -40.55 -24.52
N LEU A 113 30.94 -39.79 -24.73
CA LEU A 113 32.31 -40.27 -24.56
C LEU A 113 32.55 -40.85 -23.16
N GLN A 114 32.11 -40.14 -22.11
CA GLN A 114 32.21 -40.62 -20.72
C GLN A 114 31.43 -41.91 -20.46
N VAL A 115 30.26 -42.06 -21.07
CA VAL A 115 29.45 -43.28 -21.02
C VAL A 115 30.18 -44.43 -21.71
N TYR A 116 30.70 -44.22 -22.92
CA TYR A 116 31.48 -45.24 -23.63
C TYR A 116 32.73 -45.70 -22.87
N LEU A 117 33.42 -44.77 -22.23
CA LEU A 117 34.61 -45.06 -21.41
C LEU A 117 34.27 -45.64 -20.03
N GLY A 118 32.98 -45.70 -19.66
CA GLY A 118 32.52 -46.34 -18.43
C GLY A 118 32.96 -45.66 -17.12
N SER A 119 33.39 -44.39 -17.15
CA SER A 119 33.94 -43.73 -15.96
C SER A 119 32.86 -43.45 -14.90
N PRO A 120 32.93 -44.05 -13.70
CA PRO A 120 31.93 -43.86 -12.65
C PRO A 120 31.97 -42.43 -12.05
N TRP A 121 33.08 -41.70 -12.24
CA TRP A 121 33.24 -40.35 -11.72
C TRP A 121 32.63 -39.26 -12.62
N ALA A 122 32.26 -39.60 -13.85
CA ALA A 122 31.68 -38.64 -14.79
C ALA A 122 30.31 -38.05 -14.35
N PRO A 123 29.33 -38.86 -13.90
CA PRO A 123 28.07 -38.34 -13.35
C PRO A 123 28.27 -37.56 -12.05
N VAL A 124 29.18 -38.02 -11.19
CA VAL A 124 29.51 -37.36 -9.91
C VAL A 124 30.10 -35.97 -10.16
N ALA A 125 31.06 -35.86 -11.09
CA ALA A 125 31.65 -34.58 -11.47
C ALA A 125 30.62 -33.62 -12.09
N ALA A 126 29.73 -34.13 -12.94
CA ALA A 126 28.63 -33.34 -13.50
C ALA A 126 27.71 -32.78 -12.41
N THR A 127 27.36 -33.64 -11.47
CA THR A 127 26.45 -33.33 -10.37
C THR A 127 27.06 -32.29 -9.44
N ALA A 128 28.32 -32.50 -9.02
CA ALA A 128 29.04 -31.55 -8.18
C ALA A 128 29.17 -30.19 -8.86
N GLN A 129 29.51 -30.15 -10.16
CA GLN A 129 29.58 -28.91 -10.93
C GLN A 129 28.24 -28.17 -11.01
N ALA A 130 27.14 -28.89 -11.30
CA ALA A 130 25.81 -28.29 -11.41
C ALA A 130 25.34 -27.71 -10.06
N PHE A 131 25.52 -28.46 -8.96
CA PHE A 131 25.19 -27.99 -7.62
C PHE A 131 26.11 -26.87 -7.14
N GLY A 132 27.39 -26.88 -7.52
CA GLY A 132 28.34 -25.81 -7.25
C GLY A 132 27.85 -24.49 -7.84
N ARG A 133 27.51 -24.49 -9.13
CA ARG A 133 26.94 -23.31 -9.82
C ARG A 133 25.62 -22.84 -9.21
N HIS A 134 24.74 -23.77 -8.81
CA HIS A 134 23.49 -23.41 -8.14
C HIS A 134 23.74 -22.74 -6.78
N LEU A 135 24.69 -23.24 -5.98
CA LEU A 135 25.03 -22.65 -4.68
C LEU A 135 25.71 -21.28 -4.84
N GLU A 136 26.62 -21.14 -5.80
CA GLU A 136 27.23 -19.85 -6.16
C GLU A 136 26.16 -18.82 -6.53
N ASN A 137 25.18 -19.23 -7.34
CA ASN A 137 24.07 -18.37 -7.70
C ASN A 137 23.25 -17.95 -6.47
N ARG A 138 22.88 -18.90 -5.61
CA ARG A 138 22.09 -18.62 -4.41
C ARG A 138 22.81 -17.65 -3.47
N ILE A 139 24.13 -17.80 -3.30
CA ILE A 139 24.96 -16.88 -2.52
C ILE A 139 24.98 -15.49 -3.16
N SER A 140 25.14 -15.40 -4.48
CA SER A 140 25.11 -14.13 -5.22
C SER A 140 23.78 -13.39 -5.02
N VAL A 141 22.65 -14.08 -5.19
CA VAL A 141 21.30 -13.51 -5.01
C VAL A 141 21.11 -13.02 -3.57
N LEU A 142 21.43 -13.83 -2.57
CA LEU A 142 21.32 -13.42 -1.16
C LEU A 142 22.20 -12.22 -0.82
N ASN A 143 23.43 -12.17 -1.34
CA ASN A 143 24.31 -11.02 -1.14
C ASN A 143 23.74 -9.74 -1.75
N ARG A 144 23.10 -9.82 -2.93
CA ARG A 144 22.40 -8.68 -3.54
C ARG A 144 21.21 -8.24 -2.70
N GLN A 145 20.38 -9.17 -2.23
CA GLN A 145 19.25 -8.88 -1.35
C GLN A 145 19.70 -8.22 -0.03
N VAL A 146 20.78 -8.71 0.59
CA VAL A 146 21.37 -8.09 1.78
C VAL A 146 21.85 -6.68 1.49
N LYS A 147 22.53 -6.47 0.36
CA LYS A 147 23.00 -5.15 -0.04
C LYS A 147 21.84 -4.19 -0.27
N GLN A 148 20.79 -4.64 -0.97
CA GLN A 148 19.58 -3.86 -1.24
C GLN A 148 18.84 -3.52 0.06
N ALA A 149 18.62 -4.49 0.94
CA ALA A 149 17.99 -4.28 2.24
C ALA A 149 18.78 -3.27 3.08
N LYS A 150 20.12 -3.37 3.10
CA LYS A 150 20.99 -2.37 3.74
C LYS A 150 20.81 -0.99 3.14
N THR A 151 20.84 -0.86 1.81
CA THR A 151 20.68 0.45 1.14
C THR A 151 19.30 1.06 1.35
N THR A 152 18.24 0.28 1.29
CA THR A 152 16.86 0.75 1.57
C THR A 152 16.73 1.16 3.03
N HIS A 153 17.33 0.39 3.94
CA HIS A 153 17.35 0.70 5.36
C HIS A 153 18.09 2.02 5.65
N THR A 154 19.31 2.20 5.13
CA THR A 154 20.06 3.44 5.30
C THR A 154 19.35 4.63 4.67
N ALA A 155 18.80 4.47 3.46
CA ALA A 155 18.03 5.53 2.80
C ALA A 155 16.78 5.94 3.60
N SER A 156 16.09 4.97 4.21
CA SER A 156 14.93 5.24 5.07
C SER A 156 15.33 5.99 6.35
N LEU A 157 16.45 5.62 6.99
CA LEU A 157 16.97 6.34 8.15
C LEU A 157 17.38 7.77 7.80
N GLU A 158 18.09 7.97 6.69
CA GLU A 158 18.46 9.30 6.19
C GLU A 158 17.25 10.16 5.83
N GLN A 159 16.17 9.55 5.33
CA GLN A 159 14.91 10.27 5.08
C GLN A 159 14.26 10.74 6.38
N LEU A 160 14.11 9.85 7.37
CA LEU A 160 13.54 10.21 8.68
C LEU A 160 14.36 11.31 9.37
N GLN A 161 15.69 11.25 9.29
CA GLN A 161 16.57 12.29 9.83
C GLN A 161 16.38 13.64 9.15
N ARG A 162 16.18 13.66 7.83
CA ARG A 162 15.89 14.88 7.07
C ARG A 162 14.54 15.48 7.50
N GLU A 163 13.50 14.66 7.59
CA GLU A 163 12.17 15.12 8.02
C GLU A 163 12.18 15.70 9.45
N ILE A 164 12.90 15.06 10.38
CA ILE A 164 13.10 15.60 11.74
C ILE A 164 13.82 16.96 11.68
N SER A 165 14.88 17.07 10.88
CA SER A 165 15.65 18.32 10.72
C SER A 165 14.81 19.45 10.13
N ASP A 166 13.92 19.13 9.19
CA ASP A 166 12.99 20.08 8.60
C ASP A 166 11.98 20.58 9.64
N ILE A 167 11.39 19.68 10.43
CA ILE A 167 10.49 20.04 11.53
C ILE A 167 11.21 20.88 12.58
N ASP A 168 12.44 20.52 12.95
CA ASP A 168 13.25 21.28 13.93
C ASP A 168 13.52 22.72 13.44
N ARG A 169 13.78 22.88 12.15
CA ARG A 169 13.92 24.20 11.53
C ARG A 169 12.61 24.99 11.51
N THR A 170 11.48 24.34 11.22
CA THR A 170 10.16 24.99 11.30
C THR A 170 9.84 25.41 12.74
N LEU A 171 10.08 24.54 13.72
CA LEU A 171 9.88 24.83 15.15
C LEU A 171 10.74 26.00 15.64
N ALA A 172 11.97 26.13 15.12
CA ALA A 172 12.86 27.25 15.42
C ALA A 172 12.40 28.58 14.79
N SER A 173 11.66 28.53 13.69
CA SER A 173 11.14 29.71 13.01
C SER A 173 9.82 30.25 13.57
N LEU A 174 9.10 29.43 14.36
CA LEU A 174 7.86 29.85 14.99
C LEU A 174 8.14 30.83 16.15
N PRO A 175 7.36 31.92 16.29
CA PRO A 175 7.53 32.86 17.39
C PRO A 175 7.23 32.19 18.73
N VAL A 176 7.80 32.77 19.80
CA VAL A 176 7.59 32.28 21.17
C VAL A 176 6.11 32.39 21.51
N VAL A 177 5.50 31.25 21.86
CA VAL A 177 4.10 31.16 22.27
C VAL A 177 3.91 31.97 23.56
N ALA A 178 2.77 32.66 23.69
CA ALA A 178 2.40 33.35 24.91
C ALA A 178 2.46 32.41 26.12
N ASP A 179 2.99 32.90 27.23
CA ASP A 179 3.15 32.13 28.47
C ASP A 179 1.79 31.59 28.93
N PRO A 180 1.63 30.28 29.17
CA PRO A 180 0.40 29.70 29.73
C PRO A 180 -0.11 30.44 30.98
N ASP A 181 0.79 30.98 31.80
CA ASP A 181 0.41 31.78 32.97
C ASP A 181 -0.23 33.12 32.59
N GLN A 182 0.20 33.77 31.48
CA GLN A 182 -0.44 34.99 30.97
C GLN A 182 -1.86 34.72 30.46
N ILE A 183 -2.06 33.61 29.75
CA ILE A 183 -3.39 33.21 29.27
C ILE A 183 -4.33 32.98 30.46
N ARG A 184 -3.85 32.30 31.52
CA ARG A 184 -4.63 32.08 32.74
C ARG A 184 -5.05 33.41 33.39
N LEU A 185 -4.12 34.36 33.54
CA LEU A 185 -4.41 35.67 34.12
C LEU A 185 -5.47 36.45 33.34
N LEU A 186 -5.43 36.39 32.01
CA LEU A 186 -6.43 37.05 31.14
C LEU A 186 -7.81 36.40 31.24
N VAL A 187 -7.87 35.07 31.34
CA VAL A 187 -9.13 34.34 31.57
C VAL A 187 -9.72 34.69 32.95
N ASP A 188 -8.89 34.75 34.00
CA ASP A 188 -9.32 35.14 35.34
C ASP A 188 -9.82 36.59 35.38
N ASP A 189 -9.18 37.50 34.63
CA ASP A 189 -9.63 38.88 34.48
C ASP A 189 -10.98 38.99 33.75
N LEU A 190 -11.17 38.21 32.67
CA LEU A 190 -12.44 38.12 31.96
C LEU A 190 -13.57 37.62 32.87
N GLN A 191 -13.31 36.60 33.68
CA GLN A 191 -14.30 36.06 34.62
C GLN A 191 -14.68 37.07 35.69
N ARG A 192 -13.69 37.78 36.27
CA ARG A 192 -13.92 38.82 37.28
C ARG A 192 -14.74 39.99 36.72
N THR A 193 -14.37 40.49 35.55
CA THR A 193 -15.08 41.61 34.89
C THR A 193 -16.48 41.21 34.43
N ALA A 194 -16.67 39.98 33.94
CA ALA A 194 -18.00 39.48 33.58
C ALA A 194 -18.94 39.39 34.81
N ALA A 195 -18.42 38.89 35.94
CA ALA A 195 -19.20 38.82 37.18
C ALA A 195 -19.54 40.21 37.73
N ALA A 196 -18.63 41.19 37.60
CA ALA A 196 -18.88 42.58 38.00
C ALA A 196 -19.95 43.25 37.11
N TYR A 197 -19.87 43.05 35.78
CA TYR A 197 -20.90 43.52 34.86
C TYR A 197 -22.27 42.90 35.13
N ALA A 198 -22.33 41.60 35.40
CA ALA A 198 -23.59 40.92 35.73
C ALA A 198 -24.28 41.54 36.97
N ARG A 199 -23.52 41.75 38.05
CA ARG A 199 -24.04 42.40 39.27
C ARG A 199 -24.51 43.84 39.02
N ALA A 200 -23.72 44.63 38.29
CA ALA A 200 -24.08 46.01 37.97
C ALA A 200 -25.32 46.09 37.04
N ASN A 201 -25.45 45.15 36.11
CA ASN A 201 -26.61 45.05 35.23
C ASN A 201 -27.88 44.63 35.99
N ASP A 202 -27.77 43.70 36.93
CA ASP A 202 -28.89 43.28 37.79
C ASP A 202 -29.35 44.44 38.69
N ALA A 203 -28.42 45.18 39.29
CA ALA A 203 -28.71 46.37 40.08
C ALA A 203 -29.43 47.45 39.24
N TRP A 204 -28.94 47.72 38.03
CA TRP A 204 -29.61 48.65 37.11
C TRP A 204 -31.02 48.19 36.72
N LEU A 205 -31.22 46.89 36.48
CA LEU A 205 -32.54 46.35 36.15
C LEU A 205 -33.52 46.51 37.32
N GLN A 206 -33.07 46.26 38.55
CA GLN A 206 -33.87 46.47 39.77
C GLN A 206 -34.25 47.95 39.97
N SER A 207 -33.28 48.86 39.86
CA SER A 207 -33.55 50.31 39.96
C SER A 207 -34.49 50.80 38.85
N SER A 208 -34.35 50.28 37.62
CA SER A 208 -35.24 50.59 36.50
C SER A 208 -36.67 50.11 36.73
N GLN A 209 -36.84 48.91 37.30
CA GLN A 209 -38.15 48.38 37.68
C GLN A 209 -38.81 49.22 38.77
N ALA A 210 -38.08 49.54 39.85
CA ALA A 210 -38.57 50.37 40.94
C ALA A 210 -39.00 51.77 40.44
N TYR A 211 -38.17 52.40 39.61
CA TYR A 211 -38.50 53.67 38.96
C TYR A 211 -39.80 53.56 38.13
N GLY A 212 -39.92 52.53 37.30
CA GLY A 212 -41.10 52.31 36.47
C GLY A 212 -42.37 51.98 37.25
N GLU A 213 -42.26 51.36 38.43
CA GLU A 213 -43.39 51.13 39.34
C GLU A 213 -43.85 52.43 40.01
N THR A 214 -42.91 53.18 40.60
CA THR A 214 -43.22 54.44 41.30
C THR A 214 -43.72 55.51 40.35
N SER A 215 -43.18 55.58 39.13
CA SER A 215 -43.68 56.50 38.09
C SER A 215 -45.14 56.21 37.72
N ARG A 216 -45.54 54.93 37.64
CA ARG A 216 -46.94 54.55 37.39
C ARG A 216 -47.85 54.90 38.56
N LEU A 217 -47.36 54.75 39.80
CA LEU A 217 -48.10 55.17 41.00
C LEU A 217 -48.30 56.70 41.02
N LEU A 218 -47.27 57.47 40.64
CA LEU A 218 -47.36 58.92 40.52
C LEU A 218 -48.42 59.33 39.48
N GLU A 219 -48.38 58.73 38.28
CA GLU A 219 -49.38 58.98 37.23
C GLU A 219 -50.82 58.69 37.72
N SER A 220 -51.01 57.60 38.48
CA SER A 220 -52.30 57.27 39.09
C SER A 220 -52.74 58.30 40.13
N ALA A 221 -51.83 58.71 41.02
CA ALA A 221 -52.13 59.69 42.07
C ALA A 221 -52.43 61.08 41.49
N GLU A 222 -51.74 61.49 40.43
CA GLU A 222 -52.03 62.72 39.69
C GLU A 222 -53.43 62.68 39.05
N ALA A 223 -53.81 61.53 38.49
CA ALA A 223 -55.16 61.32 37.96
C ALA A 223 -56.24 61.38 39.06
N ASP A 224 -55.98 60.83 40.24
CA ASP A 224 -56.89 60.89 41.38
C ASP A 224 -57.08 62.34 41.87
N VAL A 225 -56.00 63.12 41.97
CA VAL A 225 -56.08 64.55 42.29
C VAL A 225 -56.92 65.30 41.25
N ALA A 226 -56.72 65.02 39.96
CA ALA A 226 -57.52 65.63 38.90
C ALA A 226 -59.01 65.26 39.04
N ALA A 227 -59.33 63.98 39.29
CA ALA A 227 -60.70 63.51 39.49
C ALA A 227 -61.38 64.16 40.71
N LEU A 228 -60.67 64.32 41.83
CA LEU A 228 -61.19 64.99 43.02
C LEU A 228 -61.44 66.48 42.78
N LEU A 229 -60.55 67.16 42.05
CA LEU A 229 -60.75 68.56 41.65
C LEU A 229 -61.96 68.70 40.72
N GLU A 230 -62.07 67.83 39.71
CA GLU A 230 -63.24 67.79 38.83
C GLU A 230 -64.53 67.52 39.60
N ALA A 231 -64.53 66.59 40.57
CA ALA A 231 -65.69 66.31 41.41
C ALA A 231 -66.08 67.51 42.29
N ALA A 232 -65.09 68.20 42.87
CA ALA A 232 -65.32 69.41 43.66
C ALA A 232 -65.89 70.57 42.82
N HIS A 233 -65.32 70.82 41.63
CA HIS A 233 -65.83 71.79 40.67
C HIS A 233 -67.24 71.44 40.20
N THR A 234 -67.47 70.16 39.88
CA THR A 234 -68.78 69.65 39.45
C THR A 234 -69.82 69.83 40.55
N ARG A 235 -69.50 69.46 41.80
CA ARG A 235 -70.37 69.65 42.96
C ARG A 235 -70.73 71.12 43.15
N ARG A 236 -69.75 72.02 43.07
CA ARG A 236 -69.97 73.48 43.14
C ARG A 236 -70.86 74.00 42.01
N PHE A 237 -70.64 73.52 40.78
CA PHE A 237 -71.47 73.89 39.63
C PHE A 237 -72.92 73.48 39.84
N TRP A 238 -73.19 72.23 40.25
CA TRP A 238 -74.55 71.76 40.51
C TRP A 238 -75.21 72.47 41.69
N HIS A 239 -74.46 72.75 42.77
CA HIS A 239 -74.96 73.48 43.93
C HIS A 239 -75.27 74.96 43.64
N ALA A 240 -74.69 75.54 42.58
CA ALA A 240 -74.96 76.93 42.16
C ALA A 240 -76.22 77.06 41.28
N LEU A 241 -76.74 75.95 40.76
CA LEU A 241 -77.93 75.97 39.91
C LEU A 241 -79.18 76.21 40.77
N LYS A 242 -80.01 77.16 40.31
CA LYS A 242 -81.31 77.46 40.91
C LYS A 242 -82.44 76.94 40.02
N PRO A 243 -82.81 75.65 40.10
CA PRO A 243 -83.94 75.12 39.34
C PRO A 243 -85.22 75.88 39.66
N THR A 244 -85.93 76.33 38.63
CA THR A 244 -87.21 77.04 38.77
C THR A 244 -88.35 76.11 39.19
N CYS A 245 -88.24 74.81 38.89
CA CYS A 245 -89.19 73.76 39.25
C CYS A 245 -88.47 72.48 39.71
N CYS A 246 -89.15 71.66 40.52
CA CYS A 246 -88.62 70.38 40.97
C CYS A 246 -88.54 69.37 39.82
N PRO A 247 -87.38 68.76 39.53
CA PRO A 247 -87.22 67.86 38.38
C PRO A 247 -87.99 66.54 38.48
N ARG A 248 -88.56 66.20 39.64
CA ARG A 248 -89.31 64.95 39.85
C ARG A 248 -90.82 65.09 39.68
N CYS A 249 -91.41 66.22 40.08
CA CYS A 249 -92.86 66.44 40.07
C CYS A 249 -93.27 67.74 39.39
N GLU A 250 -92.31 68.45 38.77
CA GLU A 250 -92.48 69.68 37.98
C GLU A 250 -93.13 70.85 38.74
N THR A 251 -93.18 70.76 40.07
CA THR A 251 -93.75 71.82 40.92
C THR A 251 -92.78 72.99 41.05
N ASP A 252 -93.29 74.22 40.88
CA ASP A 252 -92.48 75.44 41.01
C ASP A 252 -91.87 75.58 42.41
N VAL A 253 -90.58 75.94 42.45
CA VAL A 253 -89.87 76.18 43.70
C VAL A 253 -90.12 77.63 44.12
N LEU A 254 -90.94 77.81 45.15
CA LEU A 254 -91.33 79.13 45.64
C LEU A 254 -90.11 79.92 46.17
N PRO A 255 -90.06 81.27 46.01
CA PRO A 255 -88.95 82.10 46.48
C PRO A 255 -88.64 81.95 47.98
N GLU A 256 -89.65 81.64 48.79
CA GLU A 256 -89.52 81.41 50.23
C GLU A 256 -88.69 80.16 50.54
N ARG A 257 -88.77 79.11 49.70
CA ARG A 257 -87.97 77.90 49.85
C ARG A 257 -86.50 78.15 49.52
N TRP A 258 -86.21 79.06 48.60
CA TRP A 258 -84.85 79.54 48.35
C TRP A 258 -84.28 80.37 49.51
N ALA A 259 -85.13 81.12 50.21
CA ALA A 259 -84.71 81.83 51.41
C ALA A 259 -84.37 80.86 52.56
N ALA A 260 -85.07 79.72 52.65
CA ALA A 260 -84.84 78.68 53.65
C ALA A 260 -83.50 77.94 53.51
N GLU A 261 -82.89 77.94 52.32
CA GLU A 261 -81.53 77.40 52.14
C GLU A 261 -80.49 78.18 52.95
N LYS A 262 -80.67 79.50 53.11
CA LYS A 262 -79.78 80.31 53.97
C LYS A 262 -79.86 79.91 55.44
N THR A 263 -80.93 79.23 55.84
CA THR A 263 -81.16 78.73 57.20
C THR A 263 -80.87 77.23 57.33
N GLY A 264 -80.25 76.62 56.31
CA GLY A 264 -79.81 75.22 56.37
C GLY A 264 -80.84 74.20 55.89
N ARG A 265 -81.87 74.58 55.12
CA ARG A 265 -82.87 73.63 54.57
C ARG A 265 -82.95 73.64 53.05
N CYS A 266 -82.91 72.46 52.43
CA CYS A 266 -82.88 72.33 50.97
C CYS A 266 -84.17 72.88 50.32
N SER A 267 -84.02 73.75 49.31
CA SER A 267 -85.17 74.35 48.60
C SER A 267 -86.07 73.33 47.89
N LEU A 268 -85.54 72.15 47.56
CA LEU A 268 -86.25 71.11 46.81
C LEU A 268 -86.92 70.06 47.71
N CYS A 269 -86.19 69.48 48.66
CA CYS A 269 -86.65 68.36 49.47
C CYS A 269 -86.84 68.67 50.97
N ASP A 270 -86.53 69.89 51.41
CA ASP A 270 -86.59 70.34 52.82
C ASP A 270 -85.70 69.52 53.77
N SER A 271 -84.80 68.69 53.24
CA SER A 271 -83.76 68.02 54.03
C SER A 271 -82.81 69.05 54.64
N ASP A 272 -82.31 68.75 55.84
CA ASP A 272 -81.28 69.54 56.48
C ASP A 272 -80.02 69.53 55.60
N LEU A 273 -79.59 70.72 55.18
CA LEU A 273 -78.31 70.95 54.56
C LEU A 273 -77.34 71.29 55.70
N GLU A 274 -76.31 70.47 55.87
CA GLU A 274 -75.16 70.81 56.70
C GLU A 274 -74.37 71.93 56.01
N LEU A 275 -74.94 73.13 56.00
CA LEU A 275 -74.30 74.36 55.61
C LEU A 275 -73.73 74.95 56.90
N GLN A 276 -72.40 74.87 57.07
CA GLN A 276 -71.75 75.66 58.11
C GLN A 276 -71.96 77.14 57.77
N ALA A 277 -72.70 77.84 58.63
CA ALA A 277 -72.99 79.25 58.49
C ALA A 277 -71.68 80.06 58.60
N ASP A 278 -71.49 81.00 57.67
CA ASP A 278 -70.42 82.00 57.62
C ASP A 278 -69.00 81.54 57.26
N GLN A 279 -68.89 80.57 56.35
CA GLN A 279 -67.80 80.63 55.37
C GLN A 279 -68.41 80.95 54.00
N GLU A 280 -68.03 82.09 53.42
CA GLU A 280 -67.95 82.18 51.95
C GLU A 280 -67.32 80.87 51.47
N PRO A 281 -67.71 80.26 50.34
CA PRO A 281 -66.96 79.13 49.82
C PRO A 281 -65.54 79.65 49.68
N GLU A 282 -64.68 79.31 50.64
CA GLU A 282 -63.28 79.63 50.58
C GLU A 282 -62.93 79.14 49.19
N THR A 283 -62.47 80.09 48.39
CA THR A 283 -61.59 79.72 47.30
C THR A 283 -60.68 78.69 47.93
N ALA A 284 -60.80 77.43 47.53
CA ALA A 284 -59.68 76.54 47.61
C ALA A 284 -58.64 77.24 46.71
N PRO A 285 -57.66 77.89 47.34
CA PRO A 285 -56.34 77.41 47.15
C PRO A 285 -55.86 77.09 48.56
N LEU A 286 -55.98 75.82 48.96
CA LEU A 286 -54.80 75.24 49.55
C LEU A 286 -53.74 75.40 48.47
N SER A 287 -52.93 76.46 48.63
CA SER A 287 -51.82 76.77 47.75
C SER A 287 -50.95 75.53 47.67
N GLN A 288 -50.21 75.33 46.58
CA GLN A 288 -49.28 74.21 46.47
C GLN A 288 -48.21 74.19 47.60
N GLU A 289 -48.16 75.23 48.44
CA GLU A 289 -47.19 75.44 49.53
C GLU A 289 -47.59 74.76 50.84
N GLU A 290 -48.87 74.70 51.21
CA GLU A 290 -49.32 74.11 52.49
C GLU A 290 -49.02 72.60 52.64
N PRO A 291 -49.23 71.73 51.64
CA PRO A 291 -48.91 70.32 51.78
C PRO A 291 -47.39 70.03 51.79
N ARG A 292 -46.54 70.96 51.33
CA ARG A 292 -45.08 70.84 51.45
C ARG A 292 -44.59 71.06 52.88
N CYS A 293 -45.20 72.00 53.60
CA CYS A 293 -44.87 72.26 55.01
C CYS A 293 -45.17 71.04 55.91
N LEU A 294 -46.17 70.23 55.55
CA LEU A 294 -46.54 68.99 56.25
C LEU A 294 -45.52 67.85 56.09
N LEU A 295 -44.62 67.92 55.10
CA LEU A 295 -43.56 66.92 54.89
C LEU A 295 -42.29 67.23 55.70
N THR A 296 -42.14 68.46 56.21
CA THR A 296 -40.95 68.91 56.94
C THR A 296 -41.06 68.79 58.46
N ASP A 297 -42.28 68.77 59.01
CA ASP A 297 -42.52 68.61 60.44
C ASP A 297 -42.72 67.12 60.79
N ASN A 298 -41.76 66.52 61.49
CA ASN A 298 -41.78 65.13 61.98
C ASN A 298 -42.81 64.89 63.12
N SER A 299 -43.90 65.65 63.19
CA SER A 299 -45.00 65.37 64.10
C SER A 299 -45.88 64.26 63.53
N GLU A 300 -46.21 63.26 64.34
CA GLU A 300 -47.23 62.23 64.05
C GLU A 300 -48.56 62.94 63.74
N LEU A 301 -48.76 63.27 62.46
CA LEU A 301 -49.98 63.90 61.96
C LEU A 301 -51.04 62.82 61.80
N ASP A 302 -52.21 63.09 62.38
CA ASP A 302 -53.40 62.26 62.27
C ASP A 302 -53.95 62.40 60.84
N LEU A 303 -53.47 61.55 59.93
CA LEU A 303 -53.81 61.55 58.50
C LEU A 303 -55.33 61.49 58.27
N ASP A 304 -56.06 60.91 59.22
CA ASP A 304 -57.52 60.77 59.20
C ASP A 304 -58.27 62.11 59.39
N SER A 305 -57.57 63.19 59.80
CA SER A 305 -58.17 64.53 59.95
C SER A 305 -58.07 65.41 58.69
N LEU A 306 -57.39 64.94 57.64
CA LEU A 306 -57.22 65.67 56.37
C LEU A 306 -58.36 65.35 55.40
N ASP A 307 -58.74 66.33 54.57
CA ASP A 307 -59.68 66.08 53.47
C ASP A 307 -59.04 65.21 52.36
N ASP A 308 -59.88 64.49 51.60
CA ASP A 308 -59.44 63.55 50.57
C ASP A 308 -58.51 64.19 49.53
N LEU A 309 -58.73 65.48 49.21
CA LEU A 309 -57.93 66.22 48.23
C LEU A 309 -56.52 66.54 48.77
N SER A 310 -56.39 66.92 50.05
CA SER A 310 -55.12 67.19 50.70
C SER A 310 -54.30 65.90 50.84
N GLN A 311 -54.95 64.79 51.18
CA GLN A 311 -54.30 63.47 51.22
C GLN A 311 -53.75 63.06 49.84
N ALA A 312 -54.55 63.21 48.79
CA ALA A 312 -54.12 62.88 47.42
C ALA A 312 -52.96 63.78 46.92
N ARG A 313 -53.00 65.09 47.24
CA ARG A 313 -51.91 66.03 46.91
C ARG A 313 -50.61 65.71 47.66
N LEU A 314 -50.71 65.33 48.93
CA LEU A 314 -49.57 64.89 49.73
C LEU A 314 -48.94 63.62 49.13
N ALA A 315 -49.76 62.65 48.71
CA ALA A 315 -49.30 61.43 48.04
C ALA A 315 -48.56 61.74 46.73
N VAL A 316 -49.07 62.66 45.89
CA VAL A 316 -48.38 63.12 44.66
C VAL A 316 -47.01 63.74 44.99
N LEU A 317 -46.90 64.56 46.03
CA LEU A 317 -45.62 65.17 46.43
C LEU A 317 -44.61 64.11 46.90
N GLN A 318 -45.05 63.17 47.75
CA GLN A 318 -44.21 62.07 48.23
C GLN A 318 -43.74 61.18 47.07
N LEU A 319 -44.65 60.83 46.15
CA LEU A 319 -44.31 60.04 44.97
C LEU A 319 -43.40 60.80 44.01
N THR A 320 -43.56 62.12 43.87
CA THR A 320 -42.68 62.96 43.04
C THR A 320 -41.24 62.96 43.57
N ASP A 321 -41.07 63.10 44.89
CA ASP A 321 -39.74 63.05 45.50
C ASP A 321 -39.15 61.63 45.46
N ALA A 322 -40.00 60.60 45.61
CA ALA A 322 -39.59 59.20 45.43
C ALA A 322 -39.12 58.91 43.99
N VAL A 323 -39.85 59.36 42.96
CA VAL A 323 -39.47 59.20 41.55
C VAL A 323 -38.14 59.90 41.26
N LYS A 324 -37.91 61.11 41.80
CA LYS A 324 -36.62 61.81 41.65
C LYS A 324 -35.47 61.05 42.30
N SER A 325 -35.68 60.51 43.51
CA SER A 325 -34.66 59.72 44.20
C SER A 325 -34.30 58.46 43.40
N GLN A 326 -35.31 57.72 42.92
CA GLN A 326 -35.13 56.51 42.13
C GLN A 326 -34.56 56.80 40.74
N ALA A 327 -34.85 57.95 40.14
CA ALA A 327 -34.21 58.38 38.90
C ALA A 327 -32.69 58.55 39.08
N ASN A 328 -32.26 59.18 40.18
CA ASN A 328 -30.84 59.33 40.51
C ASN A 328 -30.18 57.97 40.79
N ASP A 329 -30.87 57.07 41.48
CA ASP A 329 -30.38 55.70 41.75
C ASP A 329 -30.25 54.90 40.45
N MET A 330 -31.23 55.01 39.54
CA MET A 330 -31.20 54.38 38.23
C MET A 330 -30.04 54.91 37.37
N ASP A 331 -29.83 56.23 37.33
CA ASP A 331 -28.72 56.84 36.58
C ASP A 331 -27.37 56.44 37.16
N SER A 332 -27.24 56.40 38.50
CA SER A 332 -26.03 55.93 39.18
C SER A 332 -25.74 54.47 38.82
N ALA A 333 -26.73 53.58 38.94
CA ALA A 333 -26.59 52.17 38.58
C ALA A 333 -26.28 51.98 37.08
N LYS A 334 -26.83 52.82 36.20
CA LYS A 334 -26.53 52.82 34.77
C LYS A 334 -25.07 53.18 34.50
N THR A 335 -24.54 54.22 35.14
CA THR A 335 -23.13 54.60 34.97
C THR A 335 -22.19 53.49 35.44
N GLU A 336 -22.50 52.84 36.56
CA GLU A 336 -21.72 51.71 37.06
C GLU A 336 -21.78 50.51 36.08
N ARG A 337 -22.95 50.20 35.53
CA ARG A 337 -23.11 49.16 34.50
C ARG A 337 -22.26 49.48 33.27
N ASP A 338 -22.28 50.72 32.79
CA ASP A 338 -21.57 51.12 31.57
C ASP A 338 -20.04 51.09 31.77
N VAL A 339 -19.54 51.46 32.96
CA VAL A 339 -18.12 51.30 33.32
C VAL A 339 -17.71 49.83 33.32
N ASN A 340 -18.52 48.96 33.96
CA ASN A 340 -18.24 47.52 33.98
C ASN A 340 -18.36 46.89 32.59
N HIS A 341 -19.24 47.40 31.73
CA HIS A 341 -19.35 46.97 30.34
C HIS A 341 -18.07 47.27 29.54
N ALA A 342 -17.53 48.49 29.71
CA ALA A 342 -16.26 48.89 29.09
C ALA A 342 -15.07 48.05 29.60
N ALA A 343 -15.03 47.71 30.89
CA ALA A 343 -14.01 46.82 31.44
C ALA A 343 -14.11 45.39 30.86
N LEU A 344 -15.33 44.85 30.74
CA LEU A 344 -15.57 43.54 30.14
C LEU A 344 -15.18 43.51 28.65
N SER A 345 -15.47 44.57 27.89
CA SER A 345 -15.10 44.64 26.47
C SER A 345 -13.57 44.72 26.29
N ALA A 346 -12.86 45.47 27.14
CA ALA A 346 -11.40 45.51 27.14
C ALA A 346 -10.77 44.14 27.45
N ALA A 347 -11.28 43.42 28.46
CA ALA A 347 -10.81 42.07 28.80
C ALA A 347 -11.04 41.08 27.66
N ARG A 348 -12.17 41.18 26.94
CA ARG A 348 -12.46 40.36 25.75
C ARG A 348 -11.48 40.64 24.60
N SER A 349 -11.19 41.90 24.33
CA SER A 349 -10.23 42.27 23.27
C SER A 349 -8.82 41.78 23.58
N ALA A 350 -8.36 41.92 24.83
CA ALA A 350 -7.06 41.42 25.25
C ALA A 350 -6.92 39.89 25.09
N LEU A 351 -7.99 39.13 25.32
CA LEU A 351 -7.99 37.68 25.08
C LEU A 351 -8.03 37.33 23.58
N ALA A 352 -8.71 38.14 22.76
CA ALA A 352 -8.82 37.95 21.31
C ALA A 352 -7.52 38.27 20.55
N GLU A 353 -6.65 39.12 21.12
CA GLU A 353 -5.32 39.41 20.58
C GLU A 353 -4.32 38.24 20.73
N ILE A 354 -4.65 37.23 21.54
CA ILE A 354 -3.81 36.04 21.69
C ILE A 354 -3.96 35.15 20.45
N ASP A 355 -2.90 35.07 19.65
CA ASP A 355 -2.84 34.16 18.53
C ASP A 355 -2.63 32.70 18.99
N THR A 356 -3.72 31.97 19.16
CA THR A 356 -3.71 30.54 19.50
C THR A 356 -3.26 29.64 18.35
N SER A 357 -3.20 30.15 17.12
CA SER A 357 -2.87 29.34 15.94
C SER A 357 -1.40 28.90 15.95
N VAL A 358 -0.50 29.77 16.41
CA VAL A 358 0.93 29.47 16.56
C VAL A 358 1.15 28.39 17.64
N ALA A 359 0.43 28.47 18.75
CA ALA A 359 0.52 27.50 19.84
C ALA A 359 0.09 26.09 19.38
N GLU A 360 -1.02 25.99 18.67
CA GLU A 360 -1.53 24.73 18.13
C GLU A 360 -0.59 24.18 17.05
N GLN A 361 -0.12 25.03 16.13
CA GLN A 361 0.83 24.64 15.10
C GLN A 361 2.13 24.09 15.70
N ARG A 362 2.66 24.73 16.75
CA ARG A 362 3.85 24.26 17.46
C ARG A 362 3.61 22.90 18.11
N ARG A 363 2.48 22.71 18.81
CA ARG A 363 2.11 21.44 19.44
C ARG A 363 2.02 20.29 18.43
N LEU A 364 1.40 20.52 17.27
CA LEU A 364 1.30 19.52 16.21
C LEU A 364 2.66 19.12 15.66
N LEU A 365 3.56 20.09 15.45
CA LEU A 365 4.92 19.82 14.99
C LEU A 365 5.75 19.07 16.03
N GLU A 366 5.65 19.41 17.31
CA GLU A 366 6.33 18.68 18.41
C GLU A 366 5.86 17.23 18.52
N LEU A 367 4.56 16.97 18.35
CA LEU A 367 4.00 15.63 18.33
C LEU A 367 4.49 14.83 17.12
N SER A 368 4.49 15.44 15.93
CA SER A 368 5.03 14.83 14.70
C SER A 368 6.51 14.49 14.84
N ARG A 369 7.30 15.41 15.41
CA ARG A 369 8.72 15.18 15.73
C ARG A 369 8.91 13.98 16.66
N ALA A 370 8.11 13.89 17.72
CA ALA A 370 8.19 12.78 18.67
C ALA A 370 7.85 11.43 18.00
N GLN A 371 6.86 11.39 17.12
CA GLN A 371 6.51 10.20 16.34
C GLN A 371 7.65 9.78 15.42
N LEU A 372 8.22 10.70 14.64
CA LEU A 372 9.34 10.42 13.74
C LEU A 372 10.60 9.97 14.50
N ALA A 373 10.89 10.58 15.65
CA ALA A 373 11.98 10.16 16.53
C ALA A 373 11.77 8.73 17.06
N GLY A 374 10.53 8.38 17.41
CA GLY A 374 10.15 7.01 17.78
C GLY A 374 10.39 6.01 16.66
N GLN A 375 9.94 6.33 15.43
CA GLN A 375 10.16 5.49 14.25
C GLN A 375 11.65 5.32 13.92
N LEU A 376 12.45 6.38 14.08
CA LEU A 376 13.89 6.33 13.89
C LEU A 376 14.56 5.40 14.91
N ASN A 377 14.13 5.45 16.17
CA ASN A 377 14.67 4.59 17.22
C ASN A 377 14.27 3.12 17.05
N GLU A 378 13.05 2.85 16.60
CA GLU A 378 12.61 1.49 16.26
C GLU A 378 13.46 0.92 15.10
N ARG A 379 13.66 1.71 14.04
CA ARG A 379 14.39 1.26 12.86
C ARG A 379 15.90 1.18 13.09
N SER A 380 16.48 2.01 13.95
CA SER A 380 17.91 1.87 14.31
C SER A 380 18.20 0.59 15.12
N GLY A 381 17.18 -0.05 15.69
CA GLY A 381 17.20 -1.35 16.37
C GLY A 381 17.22 -2.58 15.44
N ALA A 382 18.28 -2.69 14.63
CA ALA A 382 18.78 -3.85 13.87
C ALA A 382 17.88 -5.10 13.58
N ARG A 383 17.67 -5.37 12.28
CA ARG A 383 17.63 -6.74 11.72
C ARG A 383 18.55 -6.84 10.50
N VAL A 384 19.81 -7.20 10.75
CA VAL A 384 20.81 -7.54 9.70
C VAL A 384 21.45 -8.92 9.95
N SER A 385 21.19 -9.56 11.09
CA SER A 385 21.85 -10.81 11.50
C SER A 385 21.42 -12.03 10.67
N GLU A 386 20.13 -12.14 10.31
CA GLU A 386 19.55 -13.38 9.80
C GLU A 386 20.07 -13.79 8.41
N PHE A 387 20.35 -12.82 7.54
CA PHE A 387 20.89 -13.10 6.21
C PHE A 387 22.37 -13.50 6.23
N SER A 388 23.14 -13.02 7.22
CA SER A 388 24.57 -13.31 7.35
C SER A 388 24.82 -14.80 7.66
N ASP A 389 23.96 -15.39 8.49
CA ASP A 389 24.07 -16.80 8.87
C ASP A 389 23.75 -17.74 7.70
N GLN A 390 22.72 -17.40 6.92
CA GLN A 390 22.36 -18.18 5.73
C GLN A 390 23.46 -18.16 4.67
N VAL A 391 24.05 -16.99 4.38
CA VAL A 391 25.18 -16.87 3.45
C VAL A 391 26.36 -17.72 3.94
N THR A 392 26.69 -17.65 5.23
CA THR A 392 27.79 -18.43 5.82
C THR A 392 27.56 -19.95 5.69
N ALA A 393 26.34 -20.41 5.95
CA ALA A 393 25.98 -21.82 5.80
C ALA A 393 26.07 -22.30 4.35
N LEU A 394 25.60 -21.50 3.38
CA LEU A 394 25.70 -21.83 1.96
C LEU A 394 27.14 -21.81 1.46
N THR A 395 27.96 -20.85 1.89
CA THR A 395 29.39 -20.82 1.56
C THR A 395 30.11 -22.06 2.06
N ARG A 396 29.77 -22.57 3.26
CA ARG A 396 30.32 -23.84 3.76
C ARG A 396 29.93 -25.02 2.86
N ARG A 397 28.65 -25.10 2.44
CA ARG A 397 28.18 -26.15 1.51
C ARG A 397 28.88 -26.06 0.16
N LEU A 398 29.06 -24.85 -0.37
CA LEU A 398 29.77 -24.62 -1.63
C LEU A 398 31.20 -25.17 -1.58
N LYS A 399 31.94 -24.91 -0.49
CA LYS A 399 33.29 -25.44 -0.31
C LYS A 399 33.34 -26.97 -0.37
N ILE A 400 32.37 -27.64 0.25
CA ILE A 400 32.27 -29.11 0.24
C ILE A 400 32.01 -29.60 -1.20
N VAL A 401 31.06 -28.98 -1.89
CA VAL A 401 30.72 -29.34 -3.28
C VAL A 401 31.88 -29.10 -4.24
N GLN A 402 32.62 -28.00 -4.09
CA GLN A 402 33.82 -27.71 -4.89
C GLN A 402 34.97 -28.69 -4.64
N ALA A 403 35.13 -29.15 -3.39
CA ALA A 403 36.08 -30.21 -3.07
C ALA A 403 35.67 -31.54 -3.73
N ALA A 404 34.38 -31.87 -3.71
CA ALA A 404 33.84 -33.04 -4.41
C ALA A 404 33.99 -32.95 -5.94
N GLU A 405 33.74 -31.77 -6.53
CA GLU A 405 33.96 -31.50 -7.95
C GLU A 405 35.42 -31.72 -8.32
N THR A 406 36.35 -31.14 -7.55
CA THR A 406 37.79 -31.30 -7.79
C THR A 406 38.21 -32.76 -7.72
N ALA A 407 37.85 -33.46 -6.65
CA ALA A 407 38.19 -34.88 -6.47
C ALA A 407 37.61 -35.78 -7.56
N SER A 408 36.36 -35.54 -7.97
CA SER A 408 35.70 -36.33 -9.02
C SER A 408 36.25 -36.03 -10.41
N VAL A 409 36.59 -34.77 -10.73
CA VAL A 409 37.22 -34.40 -12.01
C VAL A 409 38.60 -35.04 -12.14
N THR A 410 39.42 -35.02 -11.08
CA THR A 410 40.74 -35.68 -11.08
C THR A 410 40.61 -37.18 -11.32
N ARG A 411 39.78 -37.88 -10.53
CA ARG A 411 39.60 -39.33 -10.69
C ARG A 411 39.01 -39.71 -12.06
N ARG A 412 38.06 -38.92 -12.57
CA ARG A 412 37.53 -39.10 -13.93
C ARG A 412 38.64 -39.02 -14.97
N LYS A 413 39.55 -38.06 -14.83
CA LYS A 413 40.67 -37.89 -15.77
C LYS A 413 41.61 -39.09 -15.69
N ASP A 414 42.00 -39.49 -14.48
CA ASP A 414 42.89 -40.62 -14.26
C ASP A 414 42.32 -41.93 -14.85
N ASP A 415 41.01 -42.17 -14.69
CA ASP A 415 40.31 -43.33 -15.29
C ASP A 415 40.29 -43.28 -16.83
N GLN A 416 40.21 -42.07 -17.41
CA GLN A 416 40.02 -41.88 -18.84
C GLN A 416 41.32 -41.90 -19.64
N ASP A 417 42.42 -41.39 -19.08
CA ASP A 417 43.65 -41.14 -19.84
C ASP A 417 44.20 -42.44 -20.46
N GLU A 418 44.22 -43.56 -19.73
CA GLU A 418 44.69 -44.85 -20.26
C GLU A 418 43.75 -45.41 -21.35
N LEU A 419 42.44 -45.35 -21.14
CA LEU A 419 41.46 -45.86 -22.09
C LEU A 419 41.43 -45.01 -23.36
N LEU A 420 41.52 -43.68 -23.24
CA LEU A 420 41.58 -42.76 -24.37
C LEU A 420 42.83 -43.00 -25.23
N ALA A 421 43.98 -43.32 -24.62
CA ALA A 421 45.17 -43.70 -25.38
C ALA A 421 44.90 -44.94 -26.25
N LYS A 422 44.30 -46.00 -25.69
CA LYS A 422 43.91 -47.21 -26.44
C LYS A 422 42.87 -46.91 -27.53
N VAL A 423 41.91 -46.04 -27.24
CA VAL A 423 40.90 -45.57 -28.22
C VAL A 423 41.57 -44.86 -29.38
N ASN A 424 42.55 -43.98 -29.13
CA ASN A 424 43.25 -43.23 -30.17
C ASN A 424 44.07 -44.13 -31.11
N ASP A 425 44.73 -45.15 -30.55
CA ASP A 425 45.45 -46.15 -31.34
C ASP A 425 44.48 -46.93 -32.24
N ARG A 426 43.37 -47.42 -31.66
CA ARG A 426 42.35 -48.20 -32.39
C ARG A 426 41.62 -47.36 -33.45
N LEU A 427 41.28 -46.12 -33.10
CA LEU A 427 40.68 -45.12 -33.99
C LEU A 427 41.55 -44.86 -35.22
N THR A 428 42.86 -44.71 -35.02
CA THR A 428 43.80 -44.47 -36.12
C THR A 428 43.80 -45.64 -37.09
N LEU A 429 43.83 -46.88 -36.58
CA LEU A 429 43.80 -48.10 -37.41
C LEU A 429 42.48 -48.24 -38.17
N ILE A 430 41.34 -48.04 -37.51
CA ILE A 430 40.03 -48.14 -38.16
C ILE A 430 39.86 -47.01 -39.18
N GLY A 431 40.30 -45.79 -38.87
CA GLY A 431 40.25 -44.67 -39.82
C GLY A 431 41.05 -44.95 -41.10
N GLN A 432 42.23 -45.56 -40.99
CA GLN A 432 43.01 -46.01 -42.15
C GLN A 432 42.25 -47.08 -42.96
N HIS A 433 41.65 -48.06 -42.27
CA HIS A 433 40.87 -49.14 -42.90
C HIS A 433 39.65 -48.61 -43.67
N LEU A 434 38.95 -47.62 -43.12
CA LEU A 434 37.80 -46.97 -43.74
C LEU A 434 38.19 -45.99 -44.88
N GLY A 435 39.47 -45.91 -45.24
CA GLY A 435 39.92 -45.17 -46.42
C GLY A 435 40.25 -43.70 -46.18
N VAL A 436 40.48 -43.30 -44.92
CA VAL A 436 41.02 -41.96 -44.61
C VAL A 436 42.48 -41.90 -45.06
N ARG A 437 42.73 -41.30 -46.23
CA ARG A 437 44.04 -41.37 -46.91
C ARG A 437 45.12 -40.63 -46.12
N GLN A 438 46.31 -41.22 -46.07
CA GLN A 438 47.50 -40.67 -45.40
C GLN A 438 47.30 -40.35 -43.91
N LEU A 439 46.31 -40.98 -43.25
CA LEU A 439 46.10 -40.84 -41.81
C LEU A 439 47.26 -41.48 -41.06
N THR A 440 48.02 -40.69 -40.31
CA THR A 440 49.09 -41.19 -39.44
C THR A 440 48.67 -41.22 -37.98
N ARG A 441 47.81 -40.29 -37.54
CA ARG A 441 47.33 -40.21 -36.16
C ARG A 441 45.94 -39.56 -36.09
N ALA A 442 45.06 -40.11 -35.28
CA ALA A 442 43.80 -39.48 -34.88
C ALA A 442 43.70 -39.52 -33.35
N GLU A 443 43.54 -38.36 -32.73
CA GLU A 443 43.53 -38.22 -31.27
C GLU A 443 42.25 -37.55 -30.80
N LEU A 444 41.46 -38.29 -30.05
CA LEU A 444 40.32 -37.81 -29.29
C LEU A 444 40.76 -37.49 -27.85
N ASP A 445 40.38 -36.32 -27.35
CA ASP A 445 40.57 -35.95 -25.94
C ASP A 445 39.30 -36.16 -25.10
N GLY A 446 39.43 -36.07 -23.77
CA GLY A 446 38.30 -36.19 -22.83
C GLY A 446 37.26 -35.07 -22.94
N GLY A 447 37.55 -34.02 -23.72
CA GLY A 447 36.63 -32.96 -24.13
C GLY A 447 35.87 -33.26 -25.43
N ALA A 448 35.98 -34.48 -25.96
CA ALA A 448 35.42 -34.91 -27.24
C ALA A 448 35.89 -34.05 -28.43
N HIS A 449 37.07 -33.42 -28.32
CA HIS A 449 37.74 -32.78 -29.44
C HIS A 449 38.70 -33.76 -30.10
N MET A 450 38.70 -33.77 -31.44
CA MET A 450 39.57 -34.65 -32.21
C MET A 450 40.55 -33.87 -33.08
N LYS A 451 41.83 -34.25 -32.98
CA LYS A 451 42.93 -33.77 -33.82
C LYS A 451 43.36 -34.88 -34.76
N ILE A 452 43.62 -34.53 -36.02
CA ILE A 452 43.88 -35.51 -37.08
C ILE A 452 45.16 -35.10 -37.79
N THR A 453 46.13 -36.00 -37.86
CA THR A 453 47.39 -35.80 -38.57
C THR A 453 47.37 -36.59 -39.86
N LYS A 454 47.48 -35.89 -41.00
CA LYS A 454 47.57 -36.46 -42.34
C LYS A 454 48.73 -35.84 -43.11
N GLY A 455 49.56 -36.67 -43.75
CA GLY A 455 50.68 -36.18 -44.56
C GLY A 455 51.63 -35.22 -43.80
N GLY A 456 51.78 -35.41 -42.49
CA GLY A 456 52.62 -34.55 -41.62
C GLY A 456 51.94 -33.27 -41.11
N THR A 457 50.70 -32.95 -41.53
CA THR A 457 49.96 -31.77 -41.06
C THR A 457 48.85 -32.17 -40.09
N THR A 458 48.74 -31.47 -38.97
CA THR A 458 47.67 -31.68 -37.98
C THR A 458 46.53 -30.69 -38.19
N THR A 459 45.31 -31.19 -38.37
CA THR A 459 44.10 -30.41 -38.54
C THR A 459 43.03 -30.81 -37.51
N PRO A 460 42.21 -29.87 -37.02
CA PRO A 460 41.06 -30.22 -36.19
C PRO A 460 39.99 -30.92 -37.03
N PHE A 461 39.23 -31.83 -36.42
CA PHE A 461 38.13 -32.56 -37.05
C PHE A 461 37.13 -31.69 -37.81
N SER A 462 36.83 -30.50 -37.29
CA SER A 462 35.90 -29.54 -37.88
C SER A 462 36.32 -29.01 -39.27
N ARG A 463 37.58 -29.23 -39.68
CA ARG A 463 38.15 -28.82 -40.98
C ARG A 463 38.34 -29.98 -41.95
N VAL A 464 37.94 -31.19 -41.57
CA VAL A 464 37.99 -32.36 -42.46
C VAL A 464 36.76 -32.37 -43.37
N ASN A 465 36.94 -32.84 -44.60
CA ASN A 465 35.83 -32.95 -45.58
C ASN A 465 34.74 -33.90 -45.07
N ASP A 466 33.52 -33.76 -45.58
CA ASP A 466 32.36 -34.40 -44.98
C ASP A 466 32.39 -35.94 -45.08
N GLY A 467 32.86 -36.50 -46.20
CA GLY A 467 33.04 -37.96 -46.36
C GLY A 467 34.08 -38.55 -45.40
N GLU A 468 35.26 -37.92 -45.27
CA GLU A 468 36.27 -38.32 -44.27
C GLU A 468 35.76 -38.13 -42.85
N ARG A 469 34.92 -37.11 -42.62
CA ARG A 469 34.30 -36.87 -41.32
C ARG A 469 33.37 -38.00 -40.93
N LEU A 470 32.51 -38.44 -41.85
CA LEU A 470 31.61 -39.58 -41.64
C LEU A 470 32.39 -40.85 -41.26
N ARG A 471 33.43 -41.18 -42.03
CA ARG A 471 34.30 -42.34 -41.77
C ARG A 471 34.96 -42.24 -40.40
N LEU A 472 35.44 -41.07 -40.02
CA LEU A 472 36.05 -40.85 -38.71
C LEU A 472 35.03 -40.94 -37.57
N LYS A 473 33.80 -40.44 -37.73
CA LYS A 473 32.73 -40.63 -36.74
C LYS A 473 32.47 -42.12 -36.49
N ILE A 474 32.37 -42.90 -37.57
CA ILE A 474 32.21 -44.36 -37.50
C ILE A 474 33.42 -45.01 -36.83
N ALA A 475 34.64 -44.59 -37.19
CA ALA A 475 35.86 -45.10 -36.59
C ALA A 475 35.95 -44.81 -35.08
N VAL A 476 35.53 -43.61 -34.63
CA VAL A 476 35.48 -43.25 -33.21
C VAL A 476 34.51 -44.15 -32.46
N VAL A 477 33.27 -44.31 -32.96
CA VAL A 477 32.27 -45.16 -32.32
C VAL A 477 32.74 -46.62 -32.26
N ALA A 478 33.28 -47.16 -33.35
CA ALA A 478 33.82 -48.52 -33.40
C ALA A 478 35.01 -48.70 -32.45
N ALA A 479 35.92 -47.72 -32.37
CA ALA A 479 37.06 -47.77 -31.46
C ALA A 479 36.62 -47.73 -29.99
N LEU A 480 35.72 -46.82 -29.63
CA LEU A 480 35.16 -46.71 -28.28
C LEU A 480 34.48 -48.00 -27.84
N LEU A 481 33.67 -48.57 -28.72
CA LEU A 481 32.94 -49.80 -28.49
C LEU A 481 33.87 -51.01 -28.29
N ARG A 482 34.88 -51.19 -29.14
CA ARG A 482 35.86 -52.28 -29.00
C ARG A 482 36.75 -52.13 -27.78
N VAL A 483 37.30 -50.95 -27.53
CA VAL A 483 38.17 -50.71 -26.37
C VAL A 483 37.37 -50.84 -25.07
N GLY A 484 36.14 -50.34 -25.03
CA GLY A 484 35.25 -50.54 -23.90
C GLY A 484 35.02 -52.03 -23.60
N LEU A 485 34.80 -52.84 -24.64
CA LEU A 485 34.58 -54.29 -24.51
C LEU A 485 35.83 -55.00 -24.01
N GLU A 486 36.98 -54.71 -24.61
CA GLU A 486 38.28 -55.28 -24.22
C GLU A 486 38.65 -54.92 -22.76
N ALA A 487 38.30 -53.72 -22.31
CA ALA A 487 38.55 -53.26 -20.93
C ALA A 487 37.47 -53.67 -19.92
N GLY A 488 36.36 -54.27 -20.35
CA GLY A 488 35.25 -54.67 -19.46
C GLY A 488 34.49 -53.50 -18.84
N VAL A 489 34.61 -52.29 -19.40
CA VAL A 489 33.98 -51.06 -18.90
C VAL A 489 32.78 -50.62 -19.75
N THR A 490 32.26 -51.50 -20.61
CA THR A 490 31.18 -51.19 -21.54
C THR A 490 29.91 -50.73 -20.83
N ARG A 491 29.62 -49.44 -20.92
CA ARG A 491 28.29 -48.88 -20.69
C ARG A 491 27.67 -48.37 -21.99
N HIS A 492 28.02 -49.01 -23.11
CA HIS A 492 27.49 -48.59 -24.39
C HIS A 492 25.97 -48.85 -24.44
N PRO A 493 25.20 -47.95 -25.05
CA PRO A 493 23.74 -48.02 -25.04
C PRO A 493 23.16 -49.15 -25.92
N GLY A 494 23.98 -50.06 -26.45
CA GLY A 494 23.50 -51.14 -27.33
C GLY A 494 22.82 -50.69 -28.63
N LEU A 495 22.76 -49.39 -28.93
CA LEU A 495 22.04 -48.83 -30.07
C LEU A 495 22.89 -47.77 -30.76
N LEU A 496 23.00 -47.89 -32.08
CA LEU A 496 23.65 -46.92 -32.96
C LEU A 496 22.74 -46.64 -34.16
N ILE A 497 22.48 -45.36 -34.42
CA ILE A 497 21.64 -44.95 -35.55
C ILE A 497 22.50 -44.12 -36.51
N LEU A 498 22.61 -44.55 -37.76
CA LEU A 498 23.23 -43.78 -38.82
C LEU A 498 22.17 -43.41 -39.85
N ASP A 499 22.01 -42.11 -40.06
CA ASP A 499 21.12 -41.61 -41.09
C ASP A 499 21.91 -41.41 -42.39
N SER A 500 21.38 -41.90 -43.51
CA SER A 500 21.74 -41.49 -44.87
C SER A 500 23.23 -41.69 -45.26
N ILE A 501 23.82 -42.84 -44.90
CA ILE A 501 25.26 -43.14 -45.14
C ILE A 501 25.71 -42.98 -46.61
N GLY A 502 24.80 -43.16 -47.57
CA GLY A 502 25.08 -43.06 -49.01
C GLY A 502 24.91 -41.68 -49.63
N ARG A 503 24.38 -40.68 -48.91
CA ARG A 503 24.19 -39.32 -49.46
C ARG A 503 25.51 -38.56 -49.61
N GLU A 504 26.42 -38.78 -48.66
CA GLU A 504 27.60 -37.92 -48.46
C GLU A 504 28.91 -38.64 -48.83
N GLU A 505 28.84 -39.95 -49.06
CA GLU A 505 29.94 -40.76 -49.53
C GLU A 505 29.78 -41.10 -51.01
N ALA A 506 30.41 -40.30 -51.87
CA ALA A 506 30.30 -40.44 -53.32
C ALA A 506 30.96 -41.71 -53.89
N LYS A 507 31.80 -42.41 -53.10
CA LYS A 507 32.52 -43.60 -53.56
C LYS A 507 31.87 -44.89 -53.02
N PRO A 508 31.29 -45.74 -53.90
CA PRO A 508 30.66 -46.99 -53.48
C PRO A 508 31.57 -47.94 -52.69
N ALA A 509 32.87 -47.96 -53.00
CA ALA A 509 33.85 -48.79 -52.30
C ALA A 509 34.06 -48.37 -50.83
N ASP A 510 33.98 -47.06 -50.55
CA ASP A 510 34.13 -46.53 -49.20
C ASP A 510 32.84 -46.80 -48.39
N VAL A 511 31.65 -46.68 -49.00
CA VAL A 511 30.37 -47.10 -48.41
C VAL A 511 30.37 -48.58 -48.04
N ALA A 512 30.81 -49.45 -48.96
CA ALA A 512 30.89 -50.89 -48.71
C ALA A 512 31.83 -51.22 -47.54
N SER A 513 32.95 -50.50 -47.42
CA SER A 513 33.91 -50.67 -46.32
C SER A 513 33.30 -50.24 -44.97
N MET A 514 32.58 -49.12 -44.93
CA MET A 514 31.87 -48.67 -43.73
C MET A 514 30.78 -49.66 -43.28
N ILE A 515 29.96 -50.16 -44.21
CA ILE A 515 28.93 -51.15 -43.90
C ILE A 515 29.57 -52.45 -43.40
N LYS A 516 30.65 -52.91 -44.03
CA LYS A 516 31.36 -54.12 -43.61
C LYS A 516 31.92 -53.98 -42.19
N GLU A 517 32.49 -52.82 -41.85
CA GLU A 517 32.99 -52.53 -40.50
C GLU A 517 31.85 -52.54 -39.46
N LEU A 518 30.71 -51.93 -39.76
CA LEU A 518 29.54 -51.92 -38.88
C LEU A 518 28.94 -53.33 -38.69
N VAL A 519 28.86 -54.12 -39.76
CA VAL A 519 28.43 -55.53 -39.68
C VAL A 519 29.42 -56.38 -38.89
N GLN A 520 30.71 -56.09 -38.96
CA GLN A 520 31.70 -56.76 -38.13
C GLN A 520 31.53 -56.36 -36.67
N LEU A 521 31.29 -55.08 -36.39
CA LEU A 521 31.08 -54.56 -35.04
C LEU A 521 29.88 -55.20 -34.34
N THR A 522 28.77 -55.47 -35.04
CA THR A 522 27.61 -56.17 -34.47
C THR A 522 27.87 -57.65 -34.17
N LYS A 523 28.88 -58.26 -34.80
CA LYS A 523 29.35 -59.61 -34.47
C LYS A 523 30.32 -59.61 -33.30
N ASP A 524 31.18 -58.60 -33.24
CA ASP A 524 32.20 -58.45 -32.19
C ASP A 524 31.54 -58.12 -30.83
N ILE A 525 30.40 -57.42 -30.84
CA ILE A 525 29.78 -56.84 -29.64
C ILE A 525 28.37 -57.41 -29.44
N PRO A 526 28.19 -58.32 -28.48
CA PRO A 526 26.89 -58.91 -28.17
C PRO A 526 25.84 -57.84 -27.83
N GLY A 527 24.68 -57.91 -28.45
CA GLY A 527 23.55 -57.01 -28.16
C GLY A 527 23.63 -55.63 -28.82
N LEU A 528 24.66 -55.33 -29.62
CA LEU A 528 24.72 -54.10 -30.40
C LEU A 528 23.73 -54.13 -31.57
N GLN A 529 22.82 -53.15 -31.59
CA GLN A 529 21.89 -52.90 -32.68
C GLN A 529 22.37 -51.69 -33.49
N VAL A 530 22.51 -51.87 -34.80
CA VAL A 530 22.85 -50.78 -35.73
C VAL A 530 21.68 -50.58 -36.68
N ILE A 531 21.09 -49.38 -36.66
CA ILE A 531 20.04 -48.96 -37.57
C ILE A 531 20.68 -48.07 -38.62
N LEU A 532 20.56 -48.48 -39.87
CA LEU A 532 21.08 -47.77 -41.03
C LEU A 532 19.89 -47.28 -41.86
N THR A 533 19.85 -46.00 -42.17
CA THR A 533 19.04 -45.52 -43.29
C THR A 533 19.97 -45.24 -44.47
N SER A 534 19.49 -45.53 -45.67
CA SER A 534 20.20 -45.20 -46.90
C SER A 534 19.19 -44.71 -47.91
N VAL A 535 19.54 -43.63 -48.62
CA VAL A 535 18.83 -43.27 -49.83
C VAL A 535 19.38 -44.16 -50.93
N LEU A 536 18.56 -45.06 -51.47
CA LEU A 536 18.89 -45.76 -52.72
C LEU A 536 18.91 -44.69 -53.81
N SER A 537 20.09 -44.20 -54.18
CA SER A 537 20.24 -43.49 -55.45
C SER A 537 19.90 -44.51 -56.55
N ARG A 538 18.81 -44.26 -57.27
CA ARG A 538 18.47 -45.01 -58.48
C ARG A 538 19.55 -44.86 -59.54
#